data_AF-M2RSL9-F1
#
_entry.id   AF-M2RSL9-F1
#
_cell.length_a   1.000
_cell.length_b   1.000
_cell.length_c   1.000
_cell.angle_alpha   90.00
_cell.angle_beta   90.00
_cell.angle_gamma   90.00
#
_symmetry.space_group_name_H-M   'P 1'
#
loop_
_entity.id
_entity.type
_entity.pdbx_description
1 polymer ?
#
loop_
_entity_poly.entity_id
_entity_poly.type
_entity_poly.pdbx_seq_one_letter_code
_entity_poly.pdbx_strand_id
1 'polypeptide(L)'
;MDMTEFWVKNCATLKNAQRLNLASFFAKLASTRVSKDRICQIGLVLFSSTLEERRGIVGGEPDELASHQWISTLDFKQLMPAVCAWIKEAGHVLIQLSEVSWNECPSKIGQGGPIFLESEFGKRSPTGFTPWRWMYWLKRLHEIREEAKDANEKILEEQTTDAIDRMVKQVHERNSGILRAYQDGGDFLKQDEHFSCLKG
;
A
#
# COMPACT_ATOMS: atom_id res chain seq x y z
N MET A 1 -10.98 0.38 -22.52
CA MET A 1 -11.10 -0.54 -21.37
C MET A 1 -10.40 0.11 -20.19
N ASP A 2 -11.06 0.25 -19.03
CA ASP A 2 -10.42 0.82 -17.85
C ASP A 2 -9.42 -0.19 -17.29
N MET A 3 -8.13 0.16 -17.28
CA MET A 3 -7.06 -0.72 -16.79
C MET A 3 -7.23 -1.04 -15.30
N THR A 4 -7.89 -0.14 -14.57
CA THR A 4 -8.22 -0.34 -13.15
C THR A 4 -9.29 -1.42 -13.00
N GLU A 5 -10.34 -1.37 -13.83
CA GLU A 5 -11.37 -2.40 -13.87
C GLU A 5 -10.79 -3.76 -14.28
N PHE A 6 -9.90 -3.77 -15.28
CA PHE A 6 -9.19 -4.99 -15.66
C PHE A 6 -8.36 -5.56 -14.50
N TRP A 7 -7.59 -4.72 -13.80
CA TRP A 7 -6.80 -5.14 -12.64
C TRP A 7 -7.70 -5.72 -11.54
N VAL A 8 -8.75 -5.01 -11.15
CA VAL A 8 -9.69 -5.44 -10.09
C VAL A 8 -10.30 -6.81 -10.42
N LYS A 9 -10.67 -7.05 -11.68
CA LYS A 9 -11.30 -8.32 -12.10
C LYS A 9 -10.34 -9.49 -12.24
N ASN A 10 -9.08 -9.25 -12.61
CA ASN A 10 -8.16 -10.31 -13.01
C ASN A 10 -7.00 -10.55 -12.03
N CYS A 11 -6.69 -9.62 -11.12
CA CYS A 11 -5.53 -9.73 -10.25
C CYS A 11 -5.48 -11.05 -9.44
N ALA A 12 -6.63 -11.53 -8.99
CA ALA A 12 -6.75 -12.76 -8.21
C ALA A 12 -6.52 -14.04 -9.02
N THR A 13 -6.89 -14.04 -10.31
CA THR A 13 -6.77 -15.21 -11.19
C THR A 13 -5.40 -15.34 -11.86
N LEU A 14 -4.60 -14.27 -11.84
CA LEU A 14 -3.22 -14.29 -12.34
C LEU A 14 -2.29 -15.12 -11.45
N LYS A 15 -1.35 -15.86 -12.07
CA LYS A 15 -0.24 -16.47 -11.34
C LYS A 15 0.64 -15.40 -10.70
N ASN A 16 1.32 -15.72 -9.60
CA ASN A 16 2.18 -14.76 -8.86
C ASN A 16 3.15 -14.00 -9.77
N ALA A 17 3.85 -14.69 -10.67
CA ALA A 17 4.79 -14.05 -11.61
C ALA A 17 4.08 -13.11 -12.61
N GLN A 18 2.89 -13.47 -13.10
CA GLN A 18 2.11 -12.62 -14.00
C GLN A 18 1.60 -11.38 -13.28
N ARG A 19 1.10 -11.54 -12.05
CA ARG A 19 0.65 -10.44 -11.20
C ARG A 19 1.79 -9.46 -10.93
N LEU A 20 2.97 -9.96 -10.56
CA LEU A 20 4.16 -9.14 -10.34
C LEU A 20 4.59 -8.38 -11.61
N ASN A 21 4.67 -9.07 -12.75
CA ASN A 21 5.06 -8.46 -14.01
C ASN A 21 4.09 -7.34 -14.42
N LEU A 22 2.78 -7.61 -14.29
CA LEU A 22 1.74 -6.64 -14.62
C LEU A 22 1.75 -5.44 -13.65
N ALA A 23 1.89 -5.69 -12.34
CA ALA A 23 2.05 -4.62 -11.35
C ALA A 23 3.27 -3.75 -11.63
N SER A 24 4.41 -4.37 -11.95
CA SER A 24 5.65 -3.67 -12.29
C SER A 24 5.49 -2.82 -13.55
N PHE A 25 4.79 -3.35 -14.57
CA PHE A 25 4.48 -2.60 -15.78
C PHE A 25 3.62 -1.38 -15.48
N PHE A 26 2.54 -1.53 -14.71
CA PHE A 26 1.70 -0.39 -14.31
C PHE A 26 2.42 0.61 -13.43
N ALA A 27 3.26 0.17 -12.50
CA ALA A 27 4.06 1.06 -11.66
C ALA A 27 5.03 1.90 -12.52
N LYS A 28 5.69 1.30 -13.51
CA LYS A 28 6.54 2.03 -14.46
C LYS A 28 5.75 3.01 -15.32
N LEU A 29 4.55 2.65 -15.76
CA LEU A 29 3.69 3.61 -16.47
C LEU A 29 3.25 4.76 -15.56
N ALA A 30 2.88 4.46 -14.32
CA ALA A 30 2.48 5.45 -13.32
C ALA A 30 3.63 6.43 -13.02
N SER A 31 4.87 5.96 -12.94
CA SER A 31 6.04 6.80 -12.68
C SER A 31 6.29 7.85 -13.77
N THR A 32 5.88 7.58 -15.01
CA THR A 32 5.96 8.54 -16.13
C THR A 32 4.79 9.54 -16.18
N ARG A 33 3.75 9.37 -15.35
CA ARG A 33 2.54 10.22 -15.31
C ARG A 33 1.79 10.36 -16.66
N VAL A 34 1.98 9.44 -17.60
CA VAL A 34 1.44 9.48 -18.98
C VAL A 34 -0.11 9.52 -19.06
N SER A 35 -0.82 9.27 -17.96
CA SER A 35 -2.29 9.21 -17.91
C SER A 35 -2.90 10.08 -16.77
N LYS A 36 -2.30 11.24 -16.48
CA LYS A 36 -2.79 12.17 -15.41
C LYS A 36 -3.07 11.43 -14.10
N ASP A 37 -2.12 10.61 -13.67
CA ASP A 37 -2.18 9.82 -12.43
C ASP A 37 -3.31 8.78 -12.33
N ARG A 38 -4.15 8.59 -13.37
CA ARG A 38 -5.23 7.57 -13.36
C ARG A 38 -4.73 6.15 -13.14
N ILE A 39 -3.53 5.83 -13.62
CA ILE A 39 -2.92 4.51 -13.41
C ILE A 39 -2.64 4.27 -11.91
N CYS A 40 -2.42 5.32 -11.12
CA CYS A 40 -2.22 5.22 -9.68
C CYS A 40 -3.44 4.68 -8.94
N GLN A 41 -4.63 4.66 -9.54
CA GLN A 41 -5.79 3.95 -8.99
C GLN A 41 -5.51 2.45 -8.81
N ILE A 42 -4.73 1.83 -9.70
CA ILE A 42 -4.30 0.44 -9.57
C ILE A 42 -3.43 0.26 -8.32
N GLY A 43 -2.49 1.20 -8.10
CA GLY A 43 -1.68 1.26 -6.89
C GLY A 43 -2.56 1.40 -5.65
N LEU A 44 -3.55 2.30 -5.67
CA LEU A 44 -4.46 2.48 -4.54
C LEU A 44 -5.22 1.20 -4.21
N VAL A 45 -5.80 0.53 -5.21
CA VAL A 45 -6.50 -0.75 -5.04
C VAL A 45 -5.55 -1.80 -4.44
N LEU A 46 -4.33 -1.92 -4.97
CA LEU A 46 -3.36 -2.90 -4.52
C LEU A 46 -2.94 -2.65 -3.06
N PHE A 47 -2.62 -1.41 -2.70
CA PHE A 47 -2.21 -1.07 -1.33
C PHE A 47 -3.37 -1.19 -0.35
N SER A 48 -4.57 -0.75 -0.73
CA SER A 48 -5.76 -0.87 0.12
C SER A 48 -6.08 -2.35 0.38
N SER A 49 -6.09 -3.16 -0.69
CA SER A 49 -6.30 -4.59 -0.57
C SER A 49 -5.23 -5.18 0.35
N THR A 50 -3.94 -4.93 0.09
CA THR A 50 -2.84 -5.61 0.81
C THR A 50 -2.66 -5.13 2.25
N LEU A 51 -2.74 -3.83 2.50
CA LEU A 51 -2.33 -3.19 3.77
C LEU A 51 -3.51 -2.71 4.62
N GLU A 52 -4.72 -2.63 4.07
CA GLU A 52 -5.90 -2.09 4.75
C GLU A 52 -7.03 -3.12 4.91
N GLU A 53 -6.74 -4.40 4.66
CA GLU A 53 -7.61 -5.53 4.97
C GLU A 53 -6.93 -6.49 5.96
N ARG A 54 -7.72 -7.27 6.70
CA ARG A 54 -7.19 -8.34 7.55
C ARG A 54 -6.67 -9.46 6.65
N ARG A 55 -5.37 -9.76 6.73
CA ARG A 55 -4.72 -10.81 5.97
C ARG A 55 -3.75 -11.58 6.84
N GLY A 56 -3.60 -12.87 6.57
CA GLY A 56 -2.61 -13.72 7.19
C GLY A 56 -1.35 -13.87 6.33
N ILE A 57 -0.28 -14.33 6.97
CA ILE A 57 0.98 -14.72 6.31
C ILE A 57 0.83 -16.02 5.52
N VAL A 58 -0.02 -16.92 5.99
CA VAL A 58 -0.41 -18.17 5.34
C VAL A 58 -1.93 -18.11 5.19
N GLY A 59 -2.44 -18.48 4.00
CA GLY A 59 -3.88 -18.55 3.76
C GLY A 59 -4.57 -19.32 4.88
N GLY A 60 -5.47 -18.65 5.61
CA GLY A 60 -6.43 -19.34 6.46
C GLY A 60 -7.29 -20.26 5.59
N GLU A 61 -7.89 -21.28 6.21
CA GLU A 61 -8.82 -22.14 5.48
C GLU A 61 -9.87 -21.27 4.76
N PRO A 62 -10.11 -21.53 3.46
CA PRO A 62 -11.07 -20.75 2.70
C PRO A 62 -12.42 -20.92 3.37
N ASP A 63 -12.96 -19.83 3.90
CA ASP A 63 -14.36 -19.78 4.28
C ASP A 63 -15.17 -20.19 3.02
N GLU A 64 -16.06 -21.18 3.16
CA GLU A 64 -16.60 -22.06 2.10
C GLU A 64 -17.43 -21.35 0.99
N LEU A 65 -17.33 -20.04 0.81
CA LEU A 65 -18.18 -19.27 -0.10
C LEU A 65 -17.47 -18.42 -1.17
N ALA A 66 -16.14 -18.50 -1.35
CA ALA A 66 -15.47 -17.72 -2.39
C ALA A 66 -15.39 -18.46 -3.76
N SER A 67 -16.55 -18.73 -4.38
CA SER A 67 -16.64 -19.23 -5.77
C SER A 67 -16.35 -18.18 -6.86
N HIS A 68 -15.77 -17.04 -6.45
CA HIS A 68 -15.12 -16.06 -7.31
C HIS A 68 -13.82 -15.68 -6.61
N GLN A 69 -12.65 -15.79 -7.27
CA GLN A 69 -11.38 -15.38 -6.66
C GLN A 69 -11.33 -13.83 -6.64
N TRP A 70 -11.42 -13.22 -5.46
CA TRP A 70 -11.27 -11.78 -5.27
C TRP A 70 -9.86 -11.46 -4.78
N ILE A 71 -9.37 -10.23 -5.00
CA ILE A 71 -8.05 -9.84 -4.47
C ILE A 71 -7.96 -10.00 -2.94
N SER A 72 -9.10 -9.96 -2.23
CA SER A 72 -9.23 -10.23 -0.80
C SER A 72 -8.88 -11.67 -0.38
N THR A 73 -8.89 -12.63 -1.30
CA THR A 73 -8.55 -14.05 -0.99
C THR A 73 -7.05 -14.35 -1.05
N LEU A 74 -6.22 -13.39 -1.47
CA LEU A 74 -4.77 -13.56 -1.58
C LEU A 74 -4.05 -13.23 -0.27
N ASP A 75 -3.01 -13.99 0.06
CA ASP A 75 -2.18 -13.73 1.25
C ASP A 75 -1.08 -12.68 1.01
N PHE A 76 -0.32 -12.35 2.07
CA PHE A 76 0.80 -11.42 1.96
C PHE A 76 1.88 -11.90 0.99
N LYS A 77 2.21 -13.19 0.94
CA LYS A 77 3.25 -13.73 0.05
C LYS A 77 2.87 -13.55 -1.42
N GLN A 78 1.58 -13.59 -1.72
CA GLN A 78 1.05 -13.43 -3.07
C GLN A 78 0.96 -11.97 -3.53
N LEU A 79 0.78 -11.02 -2.62
CA LEU A 79 0.56 -9.60 -2.94
C LEU A 79 1.79 -8.70 -2.69
N MET A 80 2.60 -9.01 -1.68
CA MET A 80 3.74 -8.18 -1.27
C MET A 80 4.74 -7.90 -2.40
N PRO A 81 5.08 -8.86 -3.30
CA PRO A 81 5.95 -8.57 -4.43
C PRO A 81 5.41 -7.45 -5.33
N ALA A 82 4.09 -7.40 -5.54
CA ALA A 82 3.47 -6.36 -6.34
C ALA A 82 3.53 -5.00 -5.62
N VAL A 83 3.28 -4.97 -4.29
CA VAL A 83 3.42 -3.75 -3.48
C VAL A 83 4.84 -3.21 -3.54
N CYS A 84 5.85 -4.08 -3.36
CA CYS A 84 7.26 -3.71 -3.45
C CYS A 84 7.63 -3.12 -4.81
N ALA A 85 7.10 -3.69 -5.91
CA ALA A 85 7.31 -3.16 -7.26
C ALA A 85 6.75 -1.74 -7.41
N TRP A 86 5.57 -1.45 -6.84
CA TRP A 86 5.00 -0.10 -6.85
C TRP A 86 5.81 0.89 -6.03
N ILE A 87 6.26 0.51 -4.83
CA ILE A 87 7.12 1.37 -3.98
C ILE A 87 8.43 1.69 -4.72
N LYS A 88 9.04 0.68 -5.35
CA LYS A 88 10.30 0.82 -6.09
C LYS A 88 10.16 1.76 -7.29
N GLU A 89 9.19 1.52 -8.16
CA GLU A 89 9.10 2.18 -9.46
C GLU A 89 8.32 3.51 -9.38
N ALA A 90 7.27 3.56 -8.56
CA ALA A 90 6.32 4.68 -8.50
C ALA A 90 6.21 5.34 -7.12
N GLY A 91 7.01 4.95 -6.12
CA GLY A 91 6.90 5.46 -4.75
C GLY A 91 6.98 6.99 -4.64
N HIS A 92 7.82 7.63 -5.46
CA HIS A 92 7.90 9.09 -5.53
C HIS A 92 6.59 9.74 -6.02
N VAL A 93 5.87 9.09 -6.96
CA VAL A 93 4.55 9.56 -7.40
C VAL A 93 3.53 9.38 -6.29
N LEU A 94 3.55 8.24 -5.58
CA LEU A 94 2.66 8.00 -4.44
C LEU A 94 2.83 9.06 -3.35
N ILE A 95 4.08 9.45 -3.05
CA ILE A 95 4.39 10.55 -2.13
C ILE A 95 3.75 11.85 -2.64
N GLN A 96 4.00 12.23 -3.89
CA GLN A 96 3.46 13.47 -4.46
C GLN A 96 1.93 13.50 -4.47
N LEU A 97 1.27 12.38 -4.76
CA LEU A 97 -0.18 12.27 -4.72
C LEU A 97 -0.71 12.39 -3.29
N SER A 98 -0.01 11.82 -2.32
CA SER A 98 -0.36 11.95 -0.91
C SER A 98 -0.27 13.41 -0.43
N GLU A 99 0.76 14.16 -0.86
CA GLU A 99 0.97 15.56 -0.46
C GLU A 99 -0.18 16.49 -0.88
N VAL A 100 -0.82 16.19 -2.01
CA VAL A 100 -1.97 16.96 -2.53
C VAL A 100 -3.32 16.35 -2.16
N SER A 101 -3.33 15.34 -1.28
CA SER A 101 -4.54 14.58 -0.89
C SER A 101 -5.35 14.11 -2.11
N TRP A 102 -4.68 13.54 -3.11
CA TRP A 102 -5.32 13.20 -4.39
C TRP A 102 -6.49 12.23 -4.20
N ASN A 103 -7.63 12.56 -4.81
CA ASN A 103 -8.85 11.74 -4.74
C ASN A 103 -9.62 11.72 -6.06
N GLU A 104 -8.94 11.89 -7.21
CA GLU A 104 -9.57 11.81 -8.54
C GLU A 104 -9.80 10.35 -8.99
N CYS A 105 -10.58 9.61 -8.20
CA CYS A 105 -10.94 8.23 -8.47
C CYS A 105 -12.40 7.95 -8.07
N PRO A 106 -13.02 6.89 -8.62
CA PRO A 106 -14.34 6.46 -8.18
C PRO A 106 -14.38 6.22 -6.66
N SER A 107 -15.49 6.56 -6.00
CA SER A 107 -15.62 6.50 -4.54
C SER A 107 -15.22 5.15 -3.95
N LYS A 108 -15.61 4.04 -4.58
CA LYS A 108 -15.25 2.68 -4.17
C LYS A 108 -13.74 2.39 -4.20
N ILE A 109 -13.00 3.07 -5.07
CA ILE A 109 -11.55 2.92 -5.22
C ILE A 109 -10.83 3.85 -4.25
N GLY A 110 -11.35 5.07 -4.09
CA GLY A 110 -10.79 6.06 -3.17
C GLY A 110 -10.96 5.68 -1.72
N GLN A 111 -11.99 4.91 -1.36
CA GLN A 111 -12.29 4.57 0.02
C GLN A 111 -11.18 3.71 0.67
N GLY A 112 -10.93 4.01 1.95
CA GLY A 112 -10.16 3.18 2.87
C GLY A 112 -10.64 1.73 2.96
N GLY A 113 -9.72 0.79 3.12
CA GLY A 113 -10.04 -0.56 3.58
C GLY A 113 -10.49 -0.57 5.05
N PRO A 114 -11.19 -1.63 5.51
CA PRO A 114 -11.86 -1.64 6.81
C PRO A 114 -10.96 -1.32 8.00
N ILE A 115 -9.78 -1.96 8.09
CA ILE A 115 -8.87 -1.74 9.24
C ILE A 115 -8.23 -0.36 9.22
N PHE A 116 -8.04 0.23 8.03
CA PHE A 116 -7.60 1.62 7.92
C PHE A 116 -8.68 2.58 8.41
N LEU A 117 -9.93 2.39 8.00
CA LEU A 117 -11.06 3.24 8.41
C LEU A 117 -11.31 3.22 9.92
N GLU A 118 -11.05 2.08 10.58
CA GLU A 118 -11.14 1.94 12.04
C GLU A 118 -9.99 2.63 12.80
N SER A 119 -8.85 2.85 12.13
CA SER A 119 -7.66 3.48 12.73
C SER A 119 -7.79 5.00 12.90
N GLU A 120 -6.95 5.58 13.75
CA GLU A 120 -6.84 7.05 13.90
C GLU A 120 -6.45 7.75 12.60
N PHE A 121 -5.76 7.07 11.67
CA PHE A 121 -5.42 7.61 10.36
C PHE A 121 -6.65 7.73 9.46
N GLY A 122 -7.47 6.67 9.39
CA GLY A 122 -8.68 6.64 8.57
C GLY A 122 -9.77 7.57 9.08
N LYS A 123 -9.93 7.71 10.41
CA LYS A 123 -10.85 8.68 11.01
C LYS A 123 -10.53 10.13 10.59
N ARG A 124 -9.24 10.46 10.40
CA ARG A 124 -8.81 11.78 9.93
C ARG A 124 -9.01 11.97 8.44
N SER A 125 -8.76 10.92 7.65
CA SER A 125 -8.73 11.00 6.20
C SER A 125 -9.16 9.68 5.55
N PRO A 126 -10.47 9.45 5.36
CA PRO A 126 -10.98 8.13 4.96
C PRO A 126 -10.84 7.80 3.48
N THR A 127 -10.46 8.76 2.61
CA THR A 127 -10.48 8.60 1.15
C THR A 127 -9.25 9.17 0.45
N GLY A 128 -8.88 8.59 -0.69
CA GLY A 128 -7.82 9.08 -1.58
C GLY A 128 -6.41 8.67 -1.15
N PHE A 129 -5.41 9.21 -1.84
CA PHE A 129 -4.01 9.20 -1.37
C PHE A 129 -3.80 10.41 -0.49
N THR A 130 -3.58 10.21 0.81
CA THR A 130 -3.28 11.29 1.75
C THR A 130 -2.05 10.97 2.57
N PRO A 131 -1.41 11.96 3.22
CA PRO A 131 -0.21 11.71 4.02
C PRO A 131 -0.52 10.74 5.17
N TRP A 132 -1.73 10.83 5.74
CA TRP A 132 -2.23 9.91 6.77
C TRP A 132 -2.29 8.47 6.29
N ARG A 133 -2.81 8.24 5.08
CA ARG A 133 -2.90 6.90 4.50
C ARG A 133 -1.54 6.34 4.14
N TRP A 134 -0.63 7.19 3.64
CA TRP A 134 0.76 6.80 3.40
C TRP A 134 1.47 6.39 4.70
N MET A 135 1.31 7.17 5.78
CA MET A 135 1.88 6.82 7.09
C MET A 135 1.28 5.54 7.64
N TYR A 136 -0.02 5.33 7.47
CA TYR A 136 -0.65 4.07 7.83
C TYR A 136 -0.04 2.87 7.08
N TRP A 137 0.22 2.99 5.77
CA TRP A 137 0.90 1.95 5.01
C TRP A 137 2.31 1.67 5.51
N LEU A 138 3.07 2.72 5.85
CA LEU A 138 4.41 2.55 6.44
C LEU A 138 4.32 1.78 7.76
N LYS A 139 3.40 2.17 8.66
CA LYS A 139 3.16 1.46 9.91
C LYS A 139 2.77 0.00 9.67
N ARG A 140 1.84 -0.26 8.74
CA ARG A 140 1.41 -1.63 8.44
C ARG A 140 2.56 -2.47 7.90
N LEU A 141 3.47 -1.91 7.10
CA LEU A 141 4.66 -2.64 6.64
C LEU A 141 5.58 -3.03 7.80
N HIS A 142 5.76 -2.15 8.79
CA HIS A 142 6.49 -2.52 10.00
C HIS A 142 5.82 -3.66 10.76
N GLU A 143 4.50 -3.59 10.95
CA GLU A 143 3.74 -4.66 11.62
C GLU A 143 3.87 -5.99 10.86
N ILE A 144 3.71 -5.99 9.52
CA ILE A 144 3.87 -7.20 8.69
C ILE A 144 5.30 -7.75 8.77
N ARG A 145 6.32 -6.89 8.86
CA ARG A 145 7.71 -7.32 9.04
C ARG A 145 7.89 -8.06 10.36
N GLU A 146 7.32 -7.56 11.45
CA GLU A 146 7.39 -8.25 12.75
C GLU A 146 6.57 -9.55 12.74
N GLU A 147 5.36 -9.55 12.16
CA GLU A 147 4.58 -10.78 11.95
C GLU A 147 5.38 -11.83 11.14
N ALA A 148 6.12 -11.39 10.11
CA ALA A 148 6.94 -12.26 9.28
C ALA A 148 8.14 -12.86 10.05
N LYS A 149 8.77 -12.07 10.93
CA LYS A 149 9.83 -12.57 11.83
C LYS A 149 9.29 -13.62 12.78
N ASP A 150 8.15 -13.35 13.42
CA ASP A 150 7.52 -14.27 14.36
C ASP A 150 7.13 -15.59 13.67
N ALA A 151 6.72 -15.52 12.41
CA ALA A 151 6.42 -16.69 11.57
C ALA A 151 7.65 -17.33 10.90
N ASN A 152 8.85 -16.79 11.09
CA ASN A 152 10.10 -17.21 10.42
C ASN A 152 10.01 -17.20 8.88
N GLU A 153 9.25 -16.25 8.32
CA GLU A 153 9.02 -16.06 6.88
C GLU A 153 10.01 -15.06 6.29
N LYS A 154 11.26 -15.51 6.14
CA LYS A 154 12.40 -14.67 5.74
C LYS A 154 12.19 -13.84 4.47
N ILE A 155 11.55 -14.41 3.45
CA ILE A 155 11.33 -13.71 2.17
C ILE A 155 10.39 -12.51 2.38
N LEU A 156 9.34 -12.68 3.19
CA LEU A 156 8.38 -11.60 3.46
C LEU A 156 9.01 -10.53 4.35
N GLU A 157 9.82 -10.94 5.33
CA GLU A 157 10.61 -10.03 6.17
C GLU A 157 11.58 -9.17 5.33
N GLU A 158 12.33 -9.78 4.42
CA GLU A 158 13.27 -9.08 3.54
C GLU A 158 12.55 -8.10 2.61
N GLN A 159 11.43 -8.52 2.01
CA GLN A 159 10.63 -7.69 1.12
C GLN A 159 10.04 -6.47 1.84
N THR A 160 9.47 -6.68 3.02
CA THR A 160 8.90 -5.60 3.83
C THR A 160 9.97 -4.64 4.32
N THR A 161 11.16 -5.14 4.68
CA THR A 161 12.31 -4.31 5.05
C THR A 161 12.77 -3.41 3.90
N ASP A 162 12.99 -3.96 2.70
CA ASP A 162 13.38 -3.14 1.52
C ASP A 162 12.29 -2.12 1.15
N ALA A 163 11.02 -2.50 1.29
CA ALA A 163 9.88 -1.59 1.07
C ALA A 163 9.89 -0.41 2.04
N ILE A 164 10.08 -0.66 3.34
CA ILE A 164 10.19 0.37 4.39
C ILE A 164 11.35 1.30 4.09
N ASP A 165 12.55 0.75 3.85
CA ASP A 165 13.77 1.53 3.60
C ASP A 165 13.60 2.46 2.40
N ARG A 166 12.97 1.97 1.32
CA ARG A 166 12.66 2.78 0.14
C ARG A 166 11.67 3.90 0.44
N MET A 167 10.58 3.60 1.16
CA MET A 167 9.57 4.59 1.53
C MET A 167 10.19 5.72 2.36
N VAL A 168 10.95 5.36 3.40
CA VAL A 168 11.61 6.31 4.30
C VAL A 168 12.65 7.14 3.55
N LYS A 169 13.52 6.49 2.76
CA LYS A 169 14.53 7.16 1.95
C LYS A 169 13.91 8.20 1.01
N GLN A 170 12.87 7.82 0.26
CA GLN A 170 12.21 8.73 -0.68
C GLN A 170 11.56 9.93 -0.01
N VAL A 171 11.00 9.76 1.20
CA VAL A 171 10.39 10.86 1.95
C VAL A 171 11.45 11.86 2.42
N HIS A 172 12.58 11.38 2.94
CA HIS A 172 13.69 12.22 3.39
C HIS A 172 14.42 12.93 2.24
N GLU A 173 14.80 12.20 1.18
CA GLU A 173 15.50 12.77 0.01
C GLU A 173 14.71 13.89 -0.67
N ARG A 174 13.39 13.87 -0.55
CA ARG A 174 12.49 14.84 -1.18
C ARG A 174 12.07 15.98 -0.25
N ASN A 175 12.43 15.93 1.04
CA ASN A 175 11.87 16.81 2.06
C ASN A 175 10.32 16.88 1.96
N SER A 176 9.70 15.70 1.91
CA SER A 176 8.29 15.55 1.57
C SER A 176 7.36 16.25 2.57
N GLY A 177 6.20 16.71 2.09
CA GLY A 177 5.10 17.18 2.93
C GLY A 177 4.61 16.14 3.94
N ILE A 178 4.90 14.85 3.75
CA ILE A 178 4.64 13.80 4.74
C ILE A 178 5.42 14.06 6.05
N LEU A 179 6.66 14.56 5.98
CA LEU A 179 7.44 14.87 7.19
C LEU A 179 6.78 15.97 8.02
N ARG A 180 6.21 16.98 7.34
CA ARG A 180 5.42 18.04 7.99
C ARG A 180 4.13 17.47 8.61
N ALA A 181 3.39 16.65 7.86
CA ALA A 181 2.21 15.97 8.39
C ALA A 181 2.52 15.08 9.62
N TYR A 182 3.69 14.44 9.64
CA TYR A 182 4.20 13.70 10.80
C TYR A 182 4.47 14.63 12.00
N GLN A 183 5.21 15.72 11.79
CA GLN A 183 5.54 16.70 12.83
C GLN A 183 4.28 17.33 13.47
N ASP A 184 3.29 17.63 12.63
CA ASP A 184 2.02 18.26 13.00
C ASP A 184 1.00 17.26 13.55
N GLY A 185 1.21 15.94 13.38
CA GLY A 185 0.20 14.94 13.68
C GLY A 185 -0.05 14.62 15.15
N GLY A 186 0.68 15.30 16.05
CA GLY A 186 0.49 15.26 17.50
C GLY A 186 1.11 14.03 18.17
N ASP A 187 0.80 13.87 19.46
CA ASP A 187 1.46 12.87 20.32
C ASP A 187 1.24 11.44 19.86
N PHE A 188 0.08 11.13 19.28
CA PHE A 188 -0.23 9.82 18.74
C PHE A 188 0.82 9.32 17.72
N LEU A 189 1.31 10.19 16.82
CA LEU A 189 2.37 9.81 15.88
C LEU A 189 3.75 9.82 16.53
N LYS A 190 4.00 10.73 17.47
CA LYS A 190 5.32 10.90 18.09
C LYS A 190 5.66 9.77 19.07
N GLN A 191 4.64 9.17 19.68
CA GLN A 191 4.76 8.06 20.63
C GLN A 191 4.80 6.69 19.95
N ASP A 192 4.37 6.57 18.70
CA ASP A 192 4.39 5.31 17.96
C ASP A 192 5.79 5.05 17.38
N GLU A 193 6.42 3.96 17.85
CA GLU A 193 7.80 3.61 17.52
C GLU A 193 8.02 3.34 16.03
N HIS A 194 6.98 2.92 15.30
CA HIS A 194 7.06 2.67 13.86
C HIS A 194 7.36 3.93 13.04
N PHE A 195 7.12 5.12 13.60
CA PHE A 195 7.44 6.39 12.93
C PHE A 195 8.74 7.03 13.39
N SER A 196 9.52 6.35 14.25
CA SER A 196 10.85 6.83 14.64
C SER A 196 11.77 7.05 13.43
N CYS A 197 11.60 6.28 12.36
CA CYS A 197 12.32 6.41 11.08
C CYS A 197 12.01 7.71 10.31
N LEU A 198 10.92 8.41 10.64
CA LEU A 198 10.55 9.70 10.03
C LEU A 198 11.10 10.89 10.82
N LYS A 199 11.74 10.66 11.98
CA LYS A 199 12.46 11.72 12.70
C LYS A 199 13.68 12.13 11.88
N GLY A 200 13.83 13.44 11.68
CA GLY A 200 15.00 14.05 11.05
C GLY A 200 16.08 14.36 12.07
#